data_AF-A0A9E1JNJ8-F1
#
_entry.id   AF-A0A9E1JNJ8-F1
#
_cell.length_a   1.000
_cell.length_b   1.000
_cell.length_c   1.000
_cell.angle_alpha   90.00
_cell.angle_beta   90.00
_cell.angle_gamma   90.00
#
_symmetry.space_group_name_H-M   'P 1'
#
loop_
_entity.id
_entity.type
_entity.pdbx_description
1 polymer ?
#
loop_
_entity_poly.entity_id
_entity_poly.type
_entity_poly.pdbx_seq_one_letter_code
_entity_poly.pdbx_strand_id
1 'polypeptide(L)'
;MRKFIVFAAACFMITCSFLLIVPTASAATNYSGAWVPTPQSTSTMTIEATADTNYSFGIYDWGQPNDFLILGSGSGFHYETLTFTHIEGSSVWDIATVGHGDITLNGSNEFGFFFSPNSAGLFPEYLYQFDEFSSASYKLYWNNHELVVHEASPVPIPTAALLLGSGLVGLVGFRRKRKSS
;
A
#
# COMPACT_ATOMS: atom_id res chain seq x y z
N MET A 1 38.14 35.61 -5.34
CA MET A 1 36.79 35.24 -4.85
C MET A 1 35.93 34.51 -5.88
N ARG A 2 35.87 34.90 -7.18
CA ARG A 2 35.09 34.18 -8.22
C ARG A 2 35.41 32.68 -8.39
N LYS A 3 36.66 32.24 -8.19
CA LYS A 3 37.06 30.82 -8.35
C LYS A 3 36.56 29.89 -7.24
N PHE A 4 36.24 30.40 -6.05
CA PHE A 4 35.73 29.59 -4.93
C PHE A 4 34.24 29.28 -5.05
N ILE A 5 33.45 30.19 -5.66
CA ILE A 5 32.01 29.99 -5.87
C ILE A 5 31.74 28.89 -6.90
N VAL A 6 32.57 28.82 -7.95
CA VAL A 6 32.45 27.79 -9.00
C VAL A 6 32.79 26.39 -8.46
N PHE A 7 33.79 26.28 -7.59
CA PHE A 7 34.15 25.01 -6.96
C PHE A 7 33.08 24.49 -5.98
N ALA A 8 32.45 25.38 -5.21
CA ALA A 8 31.36 25.01 -4.30
C ALA A 8 30.11 24.53 -5.08
N ALA A 9 29.77 25.18 -6.19
CA ALA A 9 28.62 24.78 -7.03
C ALA A 9 28.85 23.42 -7.73
N ALA A 10 30.08 23.15 -8.20
CA ALA A 10 30.41 21.88 -8.83
C ALA A 10 30.36 20.70 -7.83
N CYS A 11 30.85 20.89 -6.60
CA CYS A 11 30.76 19.87 -5.56
C CYS A 11 29.30 19.55 -5.17
N PHE A 12 28.42 20.56 -5.15
CA PHE A 12 27.00 20.38 -4.82
C PHE A 12 26.25 19.59 -5.90
N MET A 13 26.55 19.82 -7.19
CA MET A 13 25.93 19.07 -8.29
C MET A 13 26.43 17.61 -8.37
N ILE A 14 27.70 17.35 -8.05
CA ILE A 14 28.24 15.98 -8.01
C ILE A 14 27.62 15.17 -6.84
N THR A 15 27.39 15.79 -5.69
CA THR A 15 26.72 15.10 -4.56
C THR A 15 25.24 14.86 -4.80
N CYS A 16 24.52 15.78 -5.47
CA CYS A 16 23.13 15.51 -5.89
C CYS A 16 23.03 14.38 -6.92
N SER A 17 24.04 14.19 -7.77
CA SER A 17 24.03 13.14 -8.81
C SER A 17 24.31 11.74 -8.25
N PHE A 18 25.14 11.63 -7.21
CA PHE A 18 25.43 10.34 -6.55
C PHE A 18 24.32 9.85 -5.61
N LEU A 19 23.43 10.73 -5.14
CA LEU A 19 22.28 10.35 -4.32
C LEU A 19 21.10 9.77 -5.14
N LEU A 20 21.18 9.78 -6.48
CA LEU A 20 20.08 9.36 -7.36
C LEU A 20 20.26 7.95 -7.95
N ILE A 21 21.36 7.24 -7.64
CA ILE A 21 21.66 5.91 -8.20
C ILE A 21 22.01 4.92 -7.08
N VAL A 22 21.22 4.91 -6.02
CA VAL A 22 21.17 3.74 -5.13
C VAL A 22 19.89 2.99 -5.50
N PRO A 23 19.96 1.75 -6.01
CA PRO A 23 18.77 0.91 -6.07
C PRO A 23 18.29 0.76 -4.63
N THR A 24 17.23 1.48 -4.30
CA THR A 24 16.58 1.36 -3.00
C THR A 24 15.90 0.01 -3.03
N ALA A 25 16.58 -1.03 -2.55
CA ALA A 25 15.87 -2.22 -2.10
C ALA A 25 14.80 -1.70 -1.13
N SER A 26 13.56 -1.68 -1.60
CA SER A 26 12.43 -1.15 -0.88
C SER A 26 12.23 -2.05 0.33
N ALA A 27 12.71 -1.65 1.50
CA ALA A 27 12.39 -2.37 2.72
C ALA A 27 10.86 -2.39 2.89
N ALA A 28 10.32 -3.52 3.33
CA ALA A 28 8.90 -3.59 3.62
C ALA A 28 8.54 -2.54 4.69
N THR A 29 7.44 -1.82 4.48
CA THR A 29 7.01 -0.72 5.35
C THR A 29 5.61 -0.99 5.87
N ASN A 30 5.31 -0.52 7.10
CA ASN A 30 3.97 -0.64 7.66
C ASN A 30 2.96 0.12 6.78
N TYR A 31 1.81 -0.49 6.57
CA TYR A 31 0.73 0.05 5.78
C TYR A 31 -0.61 -0.39 6.32
N SER A 32 -1.56 0.53 6.26
CA SER A 32 -2.95 0.35 6.66
C SER A 32 -3.89 1.23 5.84
N GLY A 33 -3.46 1.61 4.63
CA GLY A 33 -4.21 2.50 3.73
C GLY A 33 -5.08 1.75 2.72
N ALA A 34 -5.77 2.52 1.89
CA ALA A 34 -6.58 2.02 0.78
C ALA A 34 -5.73 1.48 -0.37
N TRP A 35 -6.34 0.65 -1.20
CA TRP A 35 -5.82 0.17 -2.48
C TRP A 35 -6.81 0.51 -3.58
N VAL A 36 -6.28 0.64 -4.79
CA VAL A 36 -7.08 0.80 -6.01
C VAL A 36 -6.60 -0.17 -7.07
N PRO A 37 -7.48 -0.67 -7.95
CA PRO A 37 -7.06 -1.41 -9.13
C PRO A 37 -6.15 -0.57 -10.01
N THR A 38 -5.14 -1.20 -10.63
CA THR A 38 -4.28 -0.49 -11.58
C THR A 38 -5.02 -0.14 -12.86
N PRO A 39 -4.72 0.98 -13.53
CA PRO A 39 -5.38 1.36 -14.79
C PRO A 39 -5.14 0.37 -15.94
N GLN A 40 -4.11 -0.48 -15.83
CA GLN A 40 -3.72 -1.44 -16.86
C GLN A 40 -4.55 -2.73 -16.81
N SER A 41 -5.19 -3.00 -15.68
CA SER A 41 -6.10 -4.12 -15.47
C SER A 41 -7.53 -3.63 -15.52
N THR A 42 -8.16 -3.69 -16.69
CA THR A 42 -9.50 -3.09 -16.87
C THR A 42 -10.61 -3.80 -16.11
N SER A 43 -10.36 -4.94 -15.45
CA SER A 43 -11.41 -5.72 -14.77
C SER A 43 -10.96 -6.79 -13.78
N THR A 44 -9.67 -7.10 -13.64
CA THR A 44 -9.23 -8.23 -12.79
C THR A 44 -8.01 -7.91 -11.93
N MET A 45 -7.91 -8.60 -10.80
CA MET A 45 -6.79 -8.56 -9.87
C MET A 45 -6.49 -9.96 -9.39
N THR A 46 -5.20 -10.29 -9.32
CA THR A 46 -4.76 -11.60 -8.85
C THR A 46 -4.11 -11.50 -7.49
N ILE A 47 -4.44 -12.44 -6.61
CA ILE A 47 -3.81 -12.58 -5.30
C ILE A 47 -3.25 -13.99 -5.18
N GLU A 48 -1.96 -14.08 -4.93
CA GLU A 48 -1.25 -15.33 -4.73
C GLU A 48 -0.80 -15.43 -3.29
N ALA A 49 -0.98 -16.61 -2.70
CA ALA A 49 -0.66 -16.85 -1.31
C ALA A 49 0.30 -18.01 -1.14
N THR A 50 1.21 -17.85 -0.18
CA THR A 50 2.07 -18.96 0.22
C THR A 50 1.25 -19.94 1.05
N ALA A 51 1.31 -21.22 0.69
CA ALA A 51 0.44 -22.34 1.06
C ALA A 51 0.12 -22.62 2.55
N ASP A 52 0.64 -21.86 3.50
CA ASP A 52 0.61 -22.22 4.91
C ASP A 52 0.05 -21.07 5.76
N THR A 53 -1.28 -21.02 5.87
CA THR A 53 -1.98 -19.87 6.46
C THR A 53 -2.98 -20.32 7.51
N ASN A 54 -2.60 -20.28 8.79
CA ASN A 54 -3.53 -20.35 9.94
C ASN A 54 -4.26 -19.00 10.16
N TYR A 55 -4.56 -18.29 9.09
CA TYR A 55 -5.25 -17.01 9.10
C TYR A 55 -6.28 -16.95 7.98
N SER A 56 -7.22 -16.02 8.14
CA SER A 56 -8.11 -15.60 7.07
C SER A 56 -7.58 -14.33 6.43
N PHE A 57 -7.70 -14.26 5.13
CA PHE A 57 -7.37 -13.08 4.34
C PHE A 57 -8.62 -12.61 3.60
N GLY A 58 -8.76 -11.30 3.45
CA GLY A 58 -9.86 -10.75 2.70
C GLY A 58 -9.67 -9.30 2.33
N ILE A 59 -10.73 -8.77 1.73
CA ILE A 59 -10.86 -7.37 1.32
C ILE A 59 -12.06 -6.73 2.03
N TYR A 60 -12.04 -5.42 2.19
CA TYR A 60 -13.15 -4.65 2.75
C TYR A 60 -13.35 -3.33 2.01
N ASP A 61 -14.57 -2.77 2.08
CA ASP A 61 -14.86 -1.42 1.58
C ASP A 61 -14.11 -0.41 2.45
N TRP A 62 -13.19 0.36 1.86
CA TRP A 62 -12.40 1.34 2.59
C TRP A 62 -13.27 2.40 3.29
N GLY A 63 -14.41 2.78 2.68
CA GLY A 63 -15.38 3.69 3.28
C GLY A 63 -16.26 3.04 4.35
N GLN A 64 -16.38 1.71 4.34
CA GLN A 64 -17.21 0.93 5.27
C GLN A 64 -16.47 -0.34 5.74
N PRO A 65 -15.51 -0.25 6.69
CA PRO A 65 -14.67 -1.39 7.07
C PRO A 65 -15.37 -2.62 7.67
N ASN A 66 -16.67 -2.51 7.98
CA ASN A 66 -17.49 -3.63 8.44
C ASN A 66 -18.11 -4.43 7.29
N ASP A 67 -18.03 -3.93 6.05
CA ASP A 67 -18.41 -4.65 4.84
C ASP A 67 -17.16 -5.28 4.23
N PHE A 68 -17.08 -6.61 4.27
CA PHE A 68 -15.88 -7.35 3.92
C PHE A 68 -16.18 -8.69 3.28
N LEU A 69 -15.25 -9.13 2.43
CA LEU A 69 -15.25 -10.41 1.74
C LEU A 69 -14.00 -11.19 2.17
N ILE A 70 -14.20 -12.38 2.74
CA ILE A 70 -13.11 -13.31 3.05
C ILE A 70 -12.77 -14.05 1.75
N LEU A 71 -11.50 -14.00 1.35
CA LEU A 71 -10.98 -14.63 0.13
C LEU A 71 -10.28 -15.96 0.42
N GLY A 72 -9.84 -16.16 1.65
CA GLY A 72 -9.13 -17.36 2.05
C GLY A 72 -9.21 -17.58 3.54
N SER A 73 -9.27 -18.84 3.95
CA SER A 73 -9.16 -19.26 5.35
C SER A 73 -8.48 -20.61 5.45
N GLY A 74 -7.49 -20.75 6.33
CA GLY A 74 -6.83 -22.03 6.58
C GLY A 74 -5.85 -22.44 5.48
N SER A 75 -5.44 -23.70 5.47
CA SER A 75 -4.30 -24.23 4.68
C SER A 75 -4.54 -24.41 3.17
N GLY A 76 -5.58 -23.80 2.60
CA GLY A 76 -6.00 -24.03 1.20
C GLY A 76 -5.97 -22.79 0.30
N PHE A 77 -5.59 -21.63 0.83
CA PHE A 77 -5.52 -20.40 0.04
C PHE A 77 -4.19 -20.37 -0.73
N HIS A 78 -4.27 -20.43 -2.06
CA HIS A 78 -3.09 -20.42 -2.94
C HIS A 78 -3.18 -19.33 -4.01
N TYR A 79 -4.35 -19.15 -4.60
CA TYR A 79 -4.54 -18.27 -5.75
C TYR A 79 -6.01 -17.86 -5.85
N GLU A 80 -6.27 -16.56 -5.93
CA GLU A 80 -7.60 -16.01 -6.20
C GLU A 80 -7.55 -14.94 -7.29
N THR A 81 -8.58 -14.91 -8.13
CA THR A 81 -8.79 -13.86 -9.12
C THR A 81 -10.04 -13.08 -8.75
N LEU A 82 -9.86 -11.81 -8.40
CA LEU A 82 -10.93 -10.87 -8.15
C LEU A 82 -11.32 -10.18 -9.46
N THR A 83 -12.62 -10.09 -9.72
CA THR A 83 -13.17 -9.35 -10.86
C THR A 83 -13.83 -8.07 -10.36
N PHE A 84 -13.38 -6.93 -10.89
CA PHE A 84 -13.90 -5.59 -10.61
C PHE A 84 -14.89 -5.19 -11.70
N THR A 85 -16.12 -4.89 -11.30
CA THR A 85 -17.19 -4.44 -12.20
C THR A 85 -17.66 -3.06 -11.77
N HIS A 86 -17.50 -2.08 -12.67
CA HIS A 86 -18.07 -0.75 -12.46
C HIS A 86 -19.55 -0.74 -12.86
N ILE A 87 -20.42 -0.25 -11.97
CA ILE A 87 -21.83 -0.08 -12.28
C ILE A 87 -22.02 1.21 -13.08
N GLU A 88 -22.42 1.09 -14.35
CA GLU A 88 -22.58 2.25 -15.24
C GLU A 88 -23.57 3.29 -14.67
N GLY A 89 -23.16 4.56 -14.66
CA GLY A 89 -23.95 5.66 -14.12
C GLY A 89 -23.93 5.77 -12.58
N SER A 90 -23.09 4.98 -11.90
CA SER A 90 -22.92 4.99 -10.45
C SER A 90 -21.47 5.29 -10.06
N SER A 91 -21.23 5.54 -8.77
CA SER A 91 -19.89 5.56 -8.15
C SER A 91 -19.58 4.24 -7.42
N VAL A 92 -20.30 3.18 -7.78
CA VAL A 92 -20.28 1.89 -7.10
C VAL A 92 -19.50 0.88 -7.93
N TRP A 93 -18.70 0.08 -7.23
CA TRP A 93 -17.90 -0.99 -7.82
C TRP A 93 -18.23 -2.30 -7.12
N ASP A 94 -18.45 -3.36 -7.88
CA ASP A 94 -18.58 -4.71 -7.32
C ASP A 94 -17.27 -5.46 -7.52
N ILE A 95 -16.82 -6.15 -6.47
CA ILE A 95 -15.69 -7.08 -6.51
C ILE A 95 -16.23 -8.48 -6.27
N ALA A 96 -16.03 -9.38 -7.21
CA ALA A 96 -16.47 -10.77 -7.10
C ALA A 96 -15.30 -11.74 -7.28
N THR A 97 -15.36 -12.88 -6.60
CA THR A 97 -14.48 -14.03 -6.87
C THR A 97 -15.30 -15.33 -6.91
N VAL A 98 -14.78 -16.32 -7.64
CA VAL A 98 -15.42 -17.63 -7.76
C VAL A 98 -15.30 -18.36 -6.43
N GLY A 99 -16.44 -18.68 -5.82
CA GLY A 99 -16.49 -19.52 -4.62
C GLY A 99 -16.53 -18.78 -3.28
N HIS A 100 -16.29 -17.46 -3.25
CA HIS A 100 -16.36 -16.67 -2.00
C HIS A 100 -17.47 -15.62 -1.98
N GLY A 101 -18.04 -15.27 -3.14
CA GLY A 101 -19.12 -14.28 -3.26
C GLY A 101 -18.62 -12.93 -3.78
N ASP A 102 -19.34 -11.87 -3.43
CA ASP A 102 -19.11 -10.51 -3.88
C ASP A 102 -19.19 -9.50 -2.74
N ILE A 103 -18.52 -8.35 -2.93
CA ILE A 103 -18.60 -7.16 -2.10
C ILE A 103 -18.82 -5.93 -2.97
N THR A 104 -19.66 -5.01 -2.50
CA THR A 104 -19.92 -3.74 -3.16
C THR A 104 -19.14 -2.62 -2.46
N LEU A 105 -18.26 -1.94 -3.20
CA LEU A 105 -17.58 -0.73 -2.75
C LEU A 105 -18.48 0.49 -2.98
N ASN A 106 -18.84 1.17 -1.90
CA ASN A 106 -19.78 2.29 -1.95
C ASN A 106 -19.04 3.64 -2.03
N GLY A 107 -19.06 4.27 -3.20
CA GLY A 107 -18.65 5.67 -3.37
C GLY A 107 -17.26 5.87 -3.98
N SER A 108 -16.40 4.86 -3.96
CA SER A 108 -15.10 4.86 -4.66
C SER A 108 -14.72 3.42 -5.07
N ASN A 109 -13.63 3.28 -5.83
CA ASN A 109 -13.00 1.99 -6.11
C ASN A 109 -11.91 1.63 -5.08
N GLU A 110 -11.91 2.30 -3.93
CA GLU A 110 -10.94 2.09 -2.87
C GLU A 110 -11.37 0.92 -1.99
N PHE A 111 -10.45 0.00 -1.75
CA PHE A 111 -10.68 -1.14 -0.86
C PHE A 111 -9.47 -1.32 0.07
N GLY A 112 -9.63 -2.04 1.17
CA GLY A 112 -8.53 -2.40 2.05
C GLY A 112 -8.31 -3.90 2.08
N PHE A 113 -7.09 -4.32 2.40
CA PHE A 113 -6.79 -5.71 2.75
C PHE A 113 -6.80 -5.91 4.26
N PHE A 114 -7.21 -7.09 4.71
CA PHE A 114 -7.12 -7.45 6.11
C PHE A 114 -6.62 -8.89 6.29
N PHE A 115 -5.97 -9.09 7.43
CA PHE A 115 -5.65 -10.41 7.97
C PHE A 115 -6.53 -10.66 9.20
N SER A 116 -6.88 -11.91 9.47
CA SER A 116 -7.61 -12.29 10.68
C SER A 116 -7.13 -13.63 11.23
N PRO A 117 -6.51 -13.68 12.41
CA PRO A 117 -6.26 -14.93 13.11
C PRO A 117 -7.60 -15.49 13.59
N ASN A 118 -8.00 -16.66 13.07
CA ASN A 118 -9.12 -17.44 13.60
C ASN A 118 -10.43 -16.64 13.77
N SER A 119 -10.76 -15.76 12.82
CA SER A 119 -11.98 -14.91 12.85
C SER A 119 -12.08 -13.93 14.04
N ALA A 120 -10.99 -13.65 14.75
CA ALA A 120 -10.99 -12.85 15.98
C ALA A 120 -10.97 -11.32 15.78
N GLY A 121 -11.19 -10.85 14.54
CA GLY A 121 -11.21 -9.42 14.19
C GLY A 121 -10.41 -9.11 12.91
N LEU A 122 -10.63 -7.93 12.35
CA LEU A 122 -9.91 -7.43 11.17
C LEU A 122 -8.60 -6.77 11.61
N PHE A 123 -7.48 -7.22 11.06
CA PHE A 123 -6.16 -6.60 11.24
C PHE A 123 -5.78 -5.92 9.92
N PRO A 124 -6.02 -4.60 9.78
CA PRO A 124 -5.75 -3.87 8.55
C PRO A 124 -4.29 -3.40 8.44
N GLU A 125 -3.46 -3.62 9.46
CA GLU A 125 -2.04 -3.26 9.44
C GLU A 125 -1.18 -4.46 9.05
N TYR A 126 -0.34 -4.26 8.04
CA TYR A 126 0.63 -5.23 7.54
C TYR A 126 1.83 -4.51 6.95
N LEU A 127 2.90 -5.25 6.68
CA LEU A 127 4.03 -4.73 5.93
C LEU A 127 3.75 -4.90 4.44
N TYR A 128 4.12 -3.94 3.60
CA TYR A 128 4.09 -4.13 2.15
C TYR A 128 5.41 -3.71 1.50
N GLN A 129 5.71 -4.34 0.36
CA GLN A 129 6.90 -4.09 -0.43
C GLN A 129 6.55 -4.16 -1.90
N PHE A 130 7.03 -3.20 -2.69
CA PHE A 130 6.93 -3.29 -4.14
C PHE A 130 7.89 -4.37 -4.65
N ASP A 131 7.40 -5.30 -5.47
CA ASP A 131 8.22 -6.33 -6.09
C ASP A 131 8.70 -5.86 -7.47
N GLU A 132 9.95 -5.43 -7.53
CA GLU A 132 10.59 -4.92 -8.75
C GLU A 132 10.80 -6.01 -9.82
N PHE A 133 10.72 -7.29 -9.44
CA PHE A 133 11.02 -8.42 -10.33
C PHE A 133 9.77 -9.02 -10.98
N SER A 134 8.58 -8.74 -10.44
CA SER A 134 7.31 -9.15 -11.02
C SER A 134 6.56 -7.93 -11.56
N SER A 135 5.75 -8.13 -12.59
CA SER A 135 5.08 -7.05 -13.31
C SER A 135 4.12 -6.29 -12.40
N ALA A 136 4.59 -5.18 -11.82
CA ALA A 136 3.81 -4.26 -10.98
C ALA A 136 3.02 -4.95 -9.86
N SER A 137 3.68 -5.83 -9.09
CA SER A 137 3.06 -6.48 -7.94
C SER A 137 3.58 -5.94 -6.61
N TYR A 138 2.84 -6.23 -5.55
CA TYR A 138 3.20 -5.92 -4.19
C TYR A 138 3.18 -7.18 -3.33
N LYS A 139 4.21 -7.34 -2.50
CA LYS A 139 4.26 -8.35 -1.45
C LYS A 139 3.70 -7.77 -0.17
N LEU A 140 2.78 -8.49 0.45
CA LEU A 140 2.16 -8.15 1.72
C LEU A 140 2.64 -9.17 2.75
N TYR A 141 3.10 -8.70 3.90
CA TYR A 141 3.61 -9.53 4.98
C TYR A 141 2.84 -9.31 6.28
N TRP A 142 2.43 -10.42 6.88
CA TRP A 142 1.78 -10.42 8.19
C TRP A 142 2.11 -11.71 8.94
N ASN A 143 2.65 -11.62 10.16
CA ASN A 143 3.03 -12.78 11.00
C ASN A 143 3.81 -13.89 10.24
N ASN A 144 4.86 -13.53 9.49
CA ASN A 144 5.68 -14.43 8.65
C ASN A 144 4.96 -15.05 7.44
N HIS A 145 3.74 -14.60 7.14
CA HIS A 145 3.04 -14.98 5.93
C HIS A 145 3.30 -13.95 4.83
N GLU A 146 3.36 -14.42 3.59
CA GLU A 146 3.57 -13.61 2.39
C GLU A 146 2.41 -13.85 1.42
N LEU A 147 1.86 -12.74 0.93
CA LEU A 147 0.91 -12.67 -0.17
C LEU A 147 1.48 -11.80 -1.27
N VAL A 148 1.24 -12.16 -2.53
CA VAL A 148 1.57 -11.34 -3.69
C VAL A 148 0.26 -10.82 -4.28
N VAL A 149 0.15 -9.51 -4.40
CA VAL A 149 -0.99 -8.83 -5.01
C VAL A 149 -0.54 -8.24 -6.33
N HIS A 150 -1.18 -8.67 -7.40
CA HIS A 150 -0.96 -8.17 -8.75
C HIS A 150 -2.05 -7.17 -9.12
N GLU A 151 -1.81 -6.28 -10.08
CA GLU A 151 -2.85 -5.39 -10.63
C GLU A 151 -3.56 -4.46 -9.62
N ALA A 152 -2.96 -4.24 -8.44
CA ALA A 152 -3.42 -3.29 -7.43
C ALA A 152 -2.31 -2.30 -7.10
N SER A 153 -2.66 -1.10 -6.66
CA SER A 153 -1.70 -0.13 -6.15
C SER A 153 -2.18 0.47 -4.84
N PRO A 154 -1.28 0.68 -3.86
CA PRO A 154 -1.61 1.39 -2.64
C PRO A 154 -1.95 2.84 -2.99
N VAL A 155 -3.02 3.37 -2.41
CA VAL A 155 -3.38 4.79 -2.55
C VAL A 155 -2.28 5.61 -1.88
N PRO A 156 -1.59 6.51 -2.61
CA PRO A 156 -0.53 7.31 -2.04
C PRO A 156 -1.05 8.15 -0.87
N ILE A 157 -0.34 8.10 0.26
CA ILE A 157 -0.61 9.04 1.36
C ILE A 157 -0.40 10.45 0.78
N PRO A 158 -1.39 11.35 0.88
CA PRO A 158 -1.26 12.68 0.31
C PRO A 158 0.03 13.35 0.78
N THR A 159 0.86 13.84 -0.16
CA THR A 159 2.13 14.49 0.17
C THR A 159 1.93 15.64 1.15
N ALA A 160 0.76 16.28 1.14
CA ALA A 160 0.37 17.29 2.13
C ALA A 160 0.40 16.77 3.57
N ALA A 161 0.00 15.53 3.83
CA ALA A 161 0.06 14.92 5.16
C ALA A 161 1.52 14.72 5.62
N LEU A 162 2.39 14.27 4.71
CA LEU A 162 3.83 14.14 4.97
C LEU A 162 4.49 15.51 5.18
N LEU A 163 4.13 16.51 4.38
CA LEU A 163 4.62 17.88 4.49
C LEU A 163 4.16 18.52 5.80
N LEU A 164 2.90 18.29 6.20
CA LEU A 164 2.36 18.78 7.46
C LEU A 164 3.07 18.12 8.65
N GLY A 165 3.25 16.81 8.61
CA GLY A 165 3.97 16.06 9.63
C GLY A 165 5.41 16.54 9.79
N SER A 166 6.14 16.70 8.68
CA SER A 166 7.52 17.22 8.71
C SER A 166 7.58 18.70 9.13
N GLY A 167 6.63 19.51 8.71
CA GLY A 167 6.49 20.91 9.13
C GLY A 167 6.25 21.06 10.64
N LEU A 168 5.39 20.23 11.21
CA LEU A 168 5.11 20.20 12.66
C LEU A 168 6.35 19.83 13.47
N VAL A 169 7.09 18.79 13.06
CA VAL A 169 8.35 18.38 13.72
C VAL A 169 9.38 19.51 13.67
N GLY A 170 9.51 20.19 12.52
CA GLY A 170 10.39 21.35 12.38
C GLY A 170 10.02 22.49 13.33
N LEU A 171 8.72 22.78 13.49
CA LEU A 171 8.23 23.86 14.35
C LEU A 171 8.44 23.57 15.84
N VAL A 172 8.24 22.33 16.28
CA VAL A 172 8.54 21.89 17.65
C VAL A 172 10.05 21.99 17.93
N GLY A 173 10.89 21.60 16.98
CA GLY A 173 12.34 21.74 17.08
C GLY A 173 12.79 23.20 17.23
N PHE A 174 12.19 24.11 16.46
CA PHE A 174 12.51 25.54 16.53
C PHE A 174 12.13 26.18 17.87
N ARG A 175 10.98 25.80 18.45
CA ARG A 175 10.53 26.30 19.76
C ARG A 175 11.48 25.91 20.90
N ARG A 176 12.09 24.72 20.84
CA ARG A 176 12.99 24.21 21.90
C ARG A 176 14.29 25.00 21.98
N LYS A 177 14.82 25.51 20.87
CA LYS A 177 16.04 26.34 20.85
C LYS A 177 15.87 27.71 21.52
N ARG A 178 14.66 28.29 21.52
CA ARG A 178 14.42 29.62 22.12
C ARG A 178 14.36 29.64 23.64
N LYS A 179 14.24 28.49 24.33
CA LYS A 179 14.20 28.42 25.80
C LYS A 179 15.56 28.21 26.47
N SER A 180 16.65 28.13 25.72
CA SER A 180 18.01 27.90 26.24
C SER A 180 18.89 29.17 26.23
N SER A 181 18.30 30.36 26.18
CA SER A 181 19.01 31.64 26.30
C SER A 181 18.44 32.47 27.43
#